data_AF-A0A3T0JSE5-F1
#
_entry.id   AF-A0A3T0JSE5-F1
#
_cell.length_a   1.000
_cell.length_b   1.000
_cell.length_c   1.000
_cell.angle_alpha   90.00
_cell.angle_beta   90.00
_cell.angle_gamma   90.00
#
_symmetry.space_group_name_H-M   'P 1'
#
loop_
_entity.id
_entity.type
_entity.pdbx_description
1 polymer ?
#
loop_
_entity_poly.entity_id
_entity_poly.type
_entity_poly.pdbx_seq_one_letter_code
_entity_poly.pdbx_strand_id
1 'polypeptide(L)' 'MVISDREIALEQALVAVFCASARLGIDQDTLHEATKELIQLNSKYVDLDYPHVSAARNELASAWGQFKAIERK' A
#
# COMPACT_ATOMS: atom_id res chain seq x y z
N MET A 1 -8.47 -19.23 -1.85
CA MET A 1 -8.96 -18.06 -2.61
C MET A 1 -7.96 -17.82 -3.73
N VAL A 2 -8.42 -17.69 -4.98
CA VAL A 2 -7.53 -17.40 -6.12
C VAL A 2 -7.32 -15.88 -6.14
N ILE A 3 -6.07 -15.43 -6.03
CA ILE A 3 -5.71 -14.02 -6.20
C ILE A 3 -5.86 -13.70 -7.69
N SER A 4 -6.58 -12.63 -8.00
CA SER A 4 -6.78 -12.18 -9.38
C SER A 4 -5.54 -11.48 -9.93
N ASP A 5 -5.37 -11.50 -11.25
CA ASP A 5 -4.29 -10.76 -11.92
C ASP A 5 -4.29 -9.27 -11.56
N ARG A 6 -5.47 -8.70 -11.30
CA ARG A 6 -5.63 -7.31 -10.86
C ARG A 6 -5.05 -7.07 -9.47
N GLU A 7 -5.27 -7.98 -8.53
CA GLU A 7 -4.72 -7.89 -7.16
C GLU A 7 -3.20 -8.05 -7.20
N ILE A 8 -2.68 -9.00 -8.00
CA ILE A 8 -1.24 -9.17 -8.22
C ILE A 8 -0.63 -7.88 -8.80
N ALA A 9 -1.24 -7.33 -9.86
CA ALA A 9 -0.74 -6.11 -10.49
C ALA A 9 -0.76 -4.91 -9.54
N LEU A 10 -1.80 -4.78 -8.71
CA LEU A 10 -1.89 -3.73 -7.69
C LEU A 10 -0.77 -3.86 -6.67
N GLU A 11 -0.56 -5.06 -6.13
CA GLU A 11 0.49 -5.32 -5.15
C GLU A 11 1.88 -5.00 -5.71
N GLN A 12 2.19 -5.44 -6.93
CA GLN A 12 3.46 -5.15 -7.60
C GLN A 12 3.66 -3.65 -7.82
N ALA A 13 2.61 -2.92 -8.18
CA ALA A 13 2.67 -1.46 -8.34
C ALA A 13 2.98 -0.75 -7.01
N LEU A 14 2.34 -1.17 -5.92
CA LEU A 14 2.58 -0.59 -4.59
C LEU A 14 3.99 -0.89 -4.08
N VAL A 15 4.48 -2.12 -4.25
CA VAL A 15 5.87 -2.48 -3.91
C VAL A 15 6.86 -1.61 -4.70
N ALA A 16 6.63 -1.43 -6.00
CA ALA A 16 7.49 -0.59 -6.83
C ALA A 16 7.54 0.87 -6.36
N VAL A 17 6.42 1.42 -5.86
CA VAL A 17 6.38 2.78 -5.28
C VAL A 17 7.23 2.88 -4.02
N PHE A 18 7.18 1.88 -3.12
CA PHE A 18 8.05 1.86 -1.94
C PHE A 18 9.52 1.72 -2.30
N CYS A 19 9.86 0.86 -3.27
CA CYS A 19 11.23 0.77 -3.77
C CYS A 19 11.71 2.09 -4.41
N ALA A 20 10.83 2.78 -5.14
CA ALA A 20 11.14 4.08 -5.74
C ALA A 20 11.35 5.16 -4.67
N SER A 21 10.54 5.17 -3.60
CA SER A 21 10.72 6.13 -2.51
C SER A 21 12.04 5.91 -1.78
N ALA A 22 12.48 4.66 -1.60
CA ALA A 22 13.80 4.33 -1.09
C ALA A 22 14.94 4.87 -1.97
N ARG A 23 14.83 4.67 -3.29
CA ARG A 23 15.80 5.24 -4.25
C ARG A 23 15.88 6.76 -4.23
N LEU A 24 14.80 7.43 -3.85
CA LEU A 24 14.71 8.88 -3.75
C LEU A 24 15.08 9.42 -2.35
N GLY A 25 15.42 8.56 -1.40
CA GLY A 25 15.78 8.97 -0.03
C GLY A 25 14.58 9.45 0.79
N ILE A 26 13.35 9.09 0.41
CA ILE A 26 12.14 9.39 1.17
C ILE A 26 12.02 8.35 2.29
N ASP A 27 11.77 8.79 3.53
CA ASP A 27 11.54 7.89 4.65
C ASP A 27 10.28 7.03 4.43
N GLN A 28 10.47 5.73 4.30
CA GLN A 28 9.42 4.84 3.84
C GLN A 28 8.47 4.43 4.97
N ASP A 29 8.95 4.44 6.22
CA ASP A 29 8.12 4.22 7.40
C ASP A 29 7.09 5.36 7.53
N THR A 30 7.54 6.63 7.41
CA THR A 30 6.64 7.80 7.36
C THR A 30 5.73 7.76 6.13
N LEU A 31 6.25 7.40 4.95
CA LEU A 31 5.45 7.29 3.74
C LEU A 31 4.31 6.28 3.90
N HIS A 32 4.59 5.12 4.50
CA HIS A 32 3.59 4.08 4.74
C HIS A 32 2.48 4.58 5.66
N GLU A 33 2.81 5.20 6.79
CA GLU A 33 1.80 5.74 7.72
C GLU A 33 1.00 6.90 7.12
N ALA A 34 1.66 7.84 6.43
CA ALA A 34 0.98 8.94 5.75
C ALA A 34 0.03 8.43 4.64
N THR A 35 0.44 7.40 3.89
CA THR A 35 -0.42 6.82 2.84
C THR A 35 -1.67 6.16 3.43
N LYS A 36 -1.55 5.47 4.57
CA LYS A 36 -2.71 4.91 5.29
C LYS A 36 -3.70 5.99 5.72
N GLU A 37 -3.20 7.10 6.25
CA GLU A 37 -4.03 8.24 6.63
C GLU A 37 -4.71 8.88 5.42
N LEU A 38 -3.98 9.10 4.32
CA LEU A 38 -4.52 9.69 3.10
C LEU A 38 -5.62 8.83 2.46
N ILE A 39 -5.54 7.49 2.54
CA ILE A 39 -6.62 6.59 2.12
C ILE A 39 -7.88 6.85 2.96
N GLN A 40 -7.73 7.04 4.27
CA GLN A 40 -8.83 7.29 5.19
C GLN A 40 -9.45 8.69 5.01
N LEU A 41 -8.65 9.70 4.64
CA LEU A 41 -9.12 11.07 4.50
C LEU A 41 -9.75 11.36 3.13
N ASN A 42 -9.21 10.76 2.06
CA ASN A 42 -9.58 11.14 0.68
C ASN A 42 -10.53 10.15 -0.01
N SER A 43 -10.80 9.00 0.59
CA SER A 43 -11.69 8.02 -0.02
C SER A 43 -13.16 8.42 0.16
N LYS A 44 -13.84 8.65 -0.96
CA LYS A 44 -15.31 8.84 -1.00
C LYS A 44 -16.13 7.67 -0.41
N TYR A 45 -15.47 6.55 -0.13
CA TYR A 45 -16.07 5.34 0.42
C TYR A 45 -16.02 5.31 1.96
N VAL A 46 -15.36 6.28 2.59
CA VAL A 46 -15.23 6.40 4.06
C VAL A 46 -16.58 6.73 4.68
N ASP A 47 -17.28 7.74 4.16
CA ASP A 47 -18.59 8.17 4.68
C ASP A 47 -19.69 7.10 4.51
N LEU A 48 -19.44 6.13 3.62
CA LEU A 48 -20.36 5.07 3.26
C LEU A 48 -20.00 3.74 3.93
N ASP A 49 -18.98 3.73 4.81
CA ASP A 49 -18.44 2.56 5.53
C ASP A 49 -18.25 1.33 4.63
N TYR A 50 -17.88 1.56 3.37
CA TYR A 50 -17.68 0.47 2.43
C TYR A 50 -16.36 -0.24 2.73
N PRO A 51 -16.29 -1.58 2.52
CA PRO A 51 -15.09 -2.37 2.82
C PRO A 51 -13.88 -1.99 1.96
N HIS A 52 -14.05 -1.14 0.95
CA HIS A 52 -13.00 -0.70 0.03
C HIS A 52 -11.87 0.07 0.72
N VAL A 53 -12.16 0.85 1.76
CA VAL A 53 -11.13 1.59 2.52
C VAL A 53 -10.23 0.61 3.26
N SER A 54 -10.84 -0.34 3.97
CA SER A 54 -10.13 -1.40 4.69
C SER A 54 -9.36 -2.31 3.73
N ALA A 55 -9.94 -2.66 2.57
CA ALA A 55 -9.25 -3.44 1.55
C ALA A 55 -8.00 -2.70 1.02
N ALA A 56 -8.12 -1.42 0.67
CA ALA A 56 -6.98 -0.63 0.20
C ALA A 56 -5.86 -0.53 1.25
N ARG A 57 -6.21 -0.39 2.54
CA ARG A 57 -5.23 -0.39 3.65
C ARG A 57 -4.53 -1.74 3.81
N ASN A 58 -5.25 -2.85 3.61
CA ASN A 58 -4.68 -4.19 3.68
C ASN A 58 -3.70 -4.45 2.52
N GLU A 59 -4.06 -4.06 1.29
CA GLU A 59 -3.16 -4.15 0.13
C GLU A 59 -1.88 -3.35 0.34
N LEU A 60 -2.00 -2.12 0.87
CA LEU A 60 -0.86 -1.28 1.22
C LEU A 60 0.04 -1.94 2.27
N ALA A 61 -0.55 -2.54 3.31
CA ALA A 61 0.19 -3.25 4.35
C ALA A 61 0.89 -4.52 3.83
N SER A 62 0.26 -5.25 2.89
CA SER A 62 0.87 -6.40 2.21
C SER A 62 2.12 -5.97 1.42
N ALA A 63 1.96 -4.96 0.56
CA ALA A 63 3.05 -4.41 -0.24
C ALA A 63 4.19 -3.87 0.64
N TRP A 64 3.86 -3.21 1.75
CA TRP A 64 4.83 -2.76 2.74
C TRP A 64 5.65 -3.93 3.33
N GLY A 65 4.98 -5.02 3.71
CA GLY A 65 5.64 -6.23 4.20
C GLY A 65 6.63 -6.80 3.18
N GLN A 66 6.25 -6.84 1.90
CA GLN A 66 7.13 -7.31 0.82
C GLN A 66 8.33 -6.38 0.61
N PHE A 67 8.11 -5.06 0.59
CA PHE A 67 9.19 -4.08 0.52
C PHE A 67 10.21 -4.28 1.65
N LYS A 68 9.76 -4.42 2.91
CA LYS A 68 10.68 -4.67 4.04
C LYS A 68 11.40 -6.01 3.92
N ALA A 69 10.80 -7.01 3.27
CA ALA A 69 11.47 -8.28 2.99
C ALA A 69 12.53 -8.16 1.86
N ILE A 70 12.32 -7.24 0.91
CA ILE A 70 13.30 -6.93 -0.15
C ILE A 70 14.49 -6.14 0.42
N GLU A 71 14.25 -5.10 1.22
CA GLU A 71 15.31 -4.28 1.84
C GLU A 71 16.24 -5.05 2.79
N ARG A 72 15.76 -6.17 3.33
CA ARG A 72 16.55 -7.03 4.22
C ARG A 72 17.44 -8.04 3.49
N LYS A 73 17.35 -8.13 2.16
CA LYS A 73 18.17 -9.01 1.32
C LYS A 73 19.39 -8.28 0.81
#